data_AF-A0A450YAK4-F1
#
_entry.id   AF-A0A450YAK4-F1
#
_cell.length_a   1.000
_cell.length_b   1.000
_cell.length_c   1.000
_cell.angle_alpha   90.00
_cell.angle_beta   90.00
_cell.angle_gamma   90.00
#
_symmetry.space_group_name_H-M   'P 1'
#
loop_
_entity.id
_entity.type
_entity.pdbx_description
1 polymer ?
#
loop_
_entity_poly.entity_id
_entity_poly.type
_entity_poly.pdbx_seq_one_letter_code
_entity_poly.pdbx_strand_id
1 'polypeptide(L)' 'MKFPYGISDFDTLITEGYYYMDRTDYIPLLEEAGKQLLFLRPRRFGKSLLLSMLENYYDL' A
#
# COMPACT_ATOMS: atom_id res chain seq x y z
N MET A 1 8.13 -18.66 1.90
CA MET A 1 7.40 -17.36 2.03
C MET A 1 8.44 -16.27 2.16
N LYS A 2 8.58 -15.39 1.16
CA LYS A 2 9.55 -14.29 1.19
C LYS A 2 8.92 -13.10 1.91
N PHE A 3 9.49 -12.69 3.03
CA PHE A 3 9.01 -11.51 3.76
C PHE A 3 9.66 -10.24 3.18
N PRO A 4 8.87 -9.21 2.83
CA PRO A 4 9.40 -7.95 2.32
C PRO A 4 9.96 -7.11 3.49
N TYR A 5 11.22 -7.34 3.85
CA TYR A 5 11.89 -6.52 4.86
C TYR A 5 12.50 -5.28 4.21
N GLY A 6 11.90 -4.12 4.46
CA GLY A 6 12.40 -2.83 3.95
C GLY A 6 11.97 -2.50 2.52
N ILE A 7 11.25 -3.40 1.84
CA ILE A 7 10.66 -3.15 0.53
C ILE A 7 9.37 -2.35 0.76
N SER A 8 9.30 -1.18 0.16
CA SER A 8 8.14 -0.27 0.24
C SER A 8 7.53 0.02 -1.14
N ASP A 9 8.03 -0.67 -2.15
CA ASP A 9 7.58 -0.58 -3.53
C ASP A 9 6.67 -1.77 -3.84
N PHE A 10 5.46 -1.49 -4.31
CA PHE A 10 4.44 -2.50 -4.57
C PHE A 10 4.77 -3.34 -5.80
N ASP A 11 5.24 -2.71 -6.88
CA ASP A 11 5.59 -3.41 -8.13
C ASP A 11 6.68 -4.46 -7.91
N THR A 12 7.78 -4.08 -7.25
CA THR A 12 8.86 -5.01 -6.88
C THR A 12 8.34 -6.14 -5.99
N LEU A 13 7.45 -5.83 -5.04
CA LEU A 13 6.90 -6.81 -4.10
C LEU A 13 6.10 -7.89 -4.84
N ILE A 14 5.26 -7.50 -5.79
CA ILE A 14 4.45 -8.43 -6.60
C ILE A 14 5.30 -9.20 -7.61
N THR A 15 6.17 -8.51 -8.36
CA THR A 15 7.00 -9.11 -9.42
C THR A 15 8.03 -10.11 -8.87
N GLU A 16 8.63 -9.85 -7.71
CA GLU A 16 9.60 -10.74 -7.07
C GLU A 16 8.97 -11.86 -6.21
N GLY A 17 7.64 -11.88 -6.11
CA GLY A 17 6.87 -12.89 -5.39
C GLY A 17 7.02 -12.81 -3.87
N TYR A 18 7.08 -11.60 -3.32
CA TYR A 18 7.04 -11.38 -1.88
C TYR A 18 5.63 -11.57 -1.33
N TYR A 19 5.56 -11.83 -0.02
CA TYR A 19 4.29 -11.90 0.67
C TYR A 19 3.63 -10.52 0.73
N TYR A 20 2.52 -10.38 0.02
CA TYR A 20 1.60 -9.26 0.10
C TYR A 20 0.30 -9.73 0.75
N MET A 21 -0.23 -8.95 1.69
CA MET A 21 -1.60 -9.14 2.16
C MET A 21 -2.49 -8.16 1.40
N ASP A 22 -3.32 -8.68 0.50
CA ASP A 22 -4.24 -7.85 -0.26
C ASP A 22 -5.29 -7.21 0.67
N ARG A 23 -5.44 -5.89 0.53
CA ARG A 23 -6.34 -5.02 1.29
C ARG A 23 -7.08 -4.04 0.36
N THR A 24 -7.16 -4.39 -0.93
CA THR A 24 -7.83 -3.58 -1.97
C THR A 24 -9.31 -3.36 -1.65
N ASP A 25 -9.92 -4.24 -0.87
CA ASP A 25 -11.29 -4.10 -0.35
C ASP A 25 -11.52 -2.84 0.50
N TYR A 26 -10.45 -2.25 1.05
CA TYR A 26 -10.53 -1.01 1.82
C TYR A 26 -10.43 0.27 0.96
N ILE A 27 -10.13 0.17 -0.34
CA ILE A 27 -10.03 1.35 -1.22
C ILE A 27 -11.34 2.16 -1.25
N PRO A 28 -12.53 1.56 -1.41
CA PRO A 28 -13.79 2.33 -1.41
C PRO A 28 -14.01 3.08 -0.09
N LEU A 29 -13.68 2.45 1.04
CA LEU A 29 -13.75 3.09 2.36
C LEU A 29 -12.77 4.26 2.47
N LEU A 30 -11.59 4.12 1.86
CA LEU A 30 -10.58 5.17 1.78
C LEU A 30 -11.11 6.37 0.99
N GLU A 31 -11.74 6.13 -0.16
CA GLU A 31 -12.35 7.15 -1.01
C GLU A 31 -13.52 7.87 -0.31
N GLU A 32 -14.34 7.13 0.43
CA GLU A 32 -15.46 7.69 1.21
C GLU A 32 -15.00 8.50 2.43
N ALA A 33 -13.85 8.17 3.02
CA ALA A 33 -13.35 8.81 4.24
C ALA A 33 -13.00 10.30 4.05
N GLY A 34 -12.83 10.76 2.80
CA GLY A 34 -12.80 12.18 2.46
C GLY A 34 -11.74 12.55 1.44
N LYS A 35 -11.84 13.78 0.90
CA LYS A 35 -10.93 14.30 -0.14
C LYS A 35 -9.47 14.42 0.31
N GLN A 36 -9.23 14.53 1.61
CA GLN A 36 -7.88 14.64 2.18
C GLN A 36 -7.77 13.73 3.40
N LEU A 37 -6.96 12.69 3.30
CA LEU A 37 -6.71 11.75 4.39
C LEU A 37 -5.38 12.06 5.05
N LEU A 38 -5.45 12.43 6.33
CA LEU A 38 -4.26 12.59 7.15
C LEU A 38 -3.96 11.29 7.87
N PHE A 39 -2.99 10.55 7.37
CA PHE A 39 -2.43 9.46 8.15
C PHE A 39 -1.61 10.04 9.31
N LEU A 40 -2.05 9.82 10.56
CA LEU A 40 -1.28 10.08 11.79
C LEU A 40 0.12 9.47 11.70
N ARG A 41 1.10 9.76 12.56
CA ARG A 41 2.51 9.32 12.38
C ARG A 41 2.89 8.01 13.13
N PRO A 42 2.33 6.82 12.85
CA PRO A 42 2.90 5.56 13.29
C PRO A 42 4.10 5.19 12.42
N ARG A 43 5.23 4.90 13.07
CA ARG A 43 6.48 4.50 12.42
C ARG A 43 6.33 3.08 11.85
N ARG A 44 6.80 2.84 10.63
CA ARG A 44 6.76 1.53 9.94
C ARG A 44 5.34 0.94 9.74
N PHE A 45 4.32 1.79 9.66
CA PHE A 45 2.94 1.35 9.42
C PHE A 45 2.66 0.92 7.97
N GLY A 46 3.62 1.09 7.05
CA GLY A 46 3.44 0.70 5.64
C GLY A 46 2.72 1.73 4.78
N LYS A 47 2.67 3.01 5.21
CA LYS A 47 2.08 4.09 4.39
C LYS A 47 2.73 4.22 3.01
N SER A 48 4.05 4.08 2.93
CA SER A 48 4.79 4.14 1.66
C SER A 48 4.35 3.03 0.71
N LEU A 49 4.18 1.80 1.23
CA LEU A 49 3.68 0.68 0.46
C LEU A 49 2.24 0.91 0.00
N LEU A 50 1.38 1.46 0.86
CA LEU A 50 0.00 1.81 0.49
C LEU A 50 -0.02 2.83 -0.64
N LEU A 51 0.81 3.88 -0.59
CA LEU A 51 0.87 4.89 -1.64
C LEU A 51 1.37 4.31 -2.97
N SER A 52 2.44 3.52 -2.95
CA SER A 52 2.94 2.83 -4.15
C SER A 52 1.91 1.87 -4.73
N MET A 53 1.15 1.17 -3.88
CA MET A 53 0.05 0.32 -4.33
C MET A 53 -1.10 1.14 -4.96
N LEU A 54 -1.49 2.26 -4.37
CA LEU A 54 -2.52 3.13 -4.95
C LEU A 54 -2.08 3.73 -6.28
N GLU A 55 -0.82 4.15 -6.40
CA GLU A 55 -0.22 4.62 -7.66
C GLU A 55 -0.32 3.56 -8.76
N ASN A 56 0.04 2.31 -8.45
CA ASN A 56 -0.12 1.17 -9.37
C ASN A 56 -1.59 0.83 -9.65
N TYR A 57 -2.48 0.96 -8.67
CA TYR A 57 -3.90 0.64 -8.80
C TYR A 57 -4.63 1.63 -9.72
N TYR A 58 -4.30 2.92 -9.63
CA TYR A 58 -4.89 3.97 -10.46
C TYR A 58 -4.14 4.22 -11.78
N ASP A 59 -3.05 3.47 -12.03
CA ASP A 59 -2.18 3.63 -13.21
C ASP A 59 -1.71 5.09 -13.39
N LEU A 60 -1.27 5.71 -12.27
CA LEU A 60 -0.83 7.11 -12.20
C LEU A 60 0.66 7.28 -12.52
#